data_AF-A0A9W4WLZ6-F1
#
_entry.id   AF-A0A9W4WLZ6-F1
#
_cell.length_a   1.000
_cell.length_b   1.000
_cell.length_c   1.000
_cell.angle_alpha   90.00
_cell.angle_beta   90.00
_cell.angle_gamma   90.00
#
_symmetry.space_group_name_H-M   'P 1'
#
loop_
_entity.id
_entity.type
_entity.pdbx_description
1 polymer ?
#
loop_
_entity_poly.entity_id
_entity_poly.type
_entity_poly.pdbx_seq_one_letter_code
_entity_poly.pdbx_strand_id
1 'polypeptide(L)'
;MASKGQPGGAKPVYGRTLAGKILWLPKKEEISPSLDTDLSPGVYNHHVLIMSHAPRDDGTVRALTLTSANGRNITEDMAFHWKFREKYLPVAPTPPHADSGLQLHLAGPSPSNKAYRPAYVMLQGGPYTIHRDVLRAHQGTSLSSKSFGILVTEMGYTEEEDYLREQRAIERKKRKIEKDAEKEKRRALWDQREAERQEKKEQRQVAKKEKADERMAIKIQRMAVKEREMAKVNTKLDKGFFCLMASILVAILCGEALLWYGFWLVFGFW
;
A
#
# COMPACT_ATOMS: atom_id res chain seq x y z
N MET A 1 -31.49 -39.97 17.09
CA MET A 1 -31.22 -38.56 17.44
C MET A 1 -29.92 -38.53 18.23
N ALA A 2 -28.82 -38.16 17.58
CA ALA A 2 -27.49 -38.18 18.18
C ALA A 2 -27.26 -36.91 19.01
N SER A 3 -26.95 -37.07 20.30
CA SER A 3 -26.58 -35.99 21.20
C SER A 3 -25.25 -35.39 20.76
N LYS A 4 -25.24 -34.09 20.42
CA LYS A 4 -24.03 -33.33 20.16
C LYS A 4 -23.19 -33.28 21.44
N GLY A 5 -22.01 -33.90 21.40
CA GLY A 5 -21.01 -33.77 22.46
C GLY A 5 -20.52 -32.33 22.54
N GLN A 6 -20.57 -31.75 23.73
CA GLN A 6 -19.82 -30.54 24.06
C GLN A 6 -18.32 -30.87 23.94
N PRO A 7 -17.49 -30.02 23.31
CA PRO A 7 -16.05 -30.17 23.40
C PRO A 7 -15.65 -29.87 24.84
N GLY A 8 -15.18 -30.91 25.53
CA GLY A 8 -14.72 -30.83 26.90
C GLY A 8 -13.62 -29.78 27.04
N GLY A 9 -13.84 -28.83 27.94
CA GLY A 9 -12.79 -27.94 28.43
C GLY A 9 -11.68 -28.81 29.01
N ALA A 10 -10.59 -28.93 28.28
CA ALA A 10 -9.38 -29.57 28.75
C ALA A 10 -8.90 -28.79 29.99
N LYS A 11 -9.08 -29.39 31.17
CA LYS A 11 -8.45 -28.87 32.39
C LYS A 11 -6.93 -28.91 32.15
N PRO A 12 -6.20 -27.79 32.32
CA PRO A 12 -4.77 -27.78 32.07
C PRO A 12 -4.08 -28.77 33.01
N VAL A 13 -3.30 -29.68 32.42
CA VAL A 13 -2.45 -30.63 33.12
C VAL A 13 -1.42 -29.84 33.93
N TYR A 14 -1.43 -29.96 35.27
CA TYR A 14 -0.56 -29.24 36.20
C TYR A 14 0.90 -29.74 36.15
N GLY A 15 1.57 -29.61 35.01
CA GLY A 15 3.03 -29.55 34.92
C GLY A 15 3.47 -28.10 35.11
N ARG A 16 3.96 -27.73 36.31
CA ARG A 16 4.48 -26.38 36.72
C ARG A 16 4.05 -25.21 35.82
N THR A 17 2.87 -24.63 36.12
CA THR A 17 2.32 -23.40 35.51
C THR A 17 3.41 -22.37 35.14
N LEU A 18 3.31 -21.79 33.94
CA LEU A 18 4.17 -20.68 33.52
C LEU A 18 3.72 -19.36 34.14
N ALA A 19 2.43 -19.23 34.46
CA ALA A 19 1.87 -18.03 35.06
C ALA A 19 2.64 -17.60 36.31
N GLY A 20 2.94 -16.30 36.40
CA GLY A 20 3.71 -15.69 37.48
C GLY A 20 5.22 -15.80 37.33
N LYS A 21 5.76 -16.56 36.37
CA LYS A 21 7.22 -16.64 36.15
C LYS A 21 7.75 -15.38 35.48
N ILE A 22 8.94 -14.96 35.89
CA ILE A 22 9.68 -13.86 35.27
C ILE A 22 10.76 -14.45 34.38
N LEU A 23 10.73 -14.09 33.11
CA LEU A 23 11.69 -14.52 32.09
C LEU A 23 12.34 -13.29 31.45
N TRP A 24 13.39 -13.52 30.67
CA TRP A 24 14.08 -12.46 29.93
C TRP A 24 13.70 -12.53 28.45
N LEU A 25 13.22 -11.41 27.92
CA LEU A 25 13.04 -11.19 26.49
C LEU A 25 14.34 -10.59 25.92
N PRO A 26 15.05 -11.28 25.03
CA PRO A 26 16.30 -10.78 24.43
C PRO A 26 16.08 -9.53 23.57
N LYS A 27 17.19 -8.94 23.10
CA LYS A 27 17.17 -7.91 22.07
C LYS A 27 16.61 -8.47 20.76
N LYS A 28 16.00 -7.61 19.94
CA LYS A 28 15.39 -8.01 18.66
C LYS A 28 16.39 -8.71 17.74
N GLU A 29 17.64 -8.23 17.71
CA GLU A 29 18.70 -8.76 16.83
C GLU A 29 19.19 -10.16 17.25
N GLU A 30 18.89 -10.59 18.48
CA GLU A 30 19.24 -11.92 18.99
C GLU A 30 18.14 -12.97 18.75
N ILE A 31 17.02 -12.57 18.17
CA ILE A 31 15.83 -13.40 17.97
C ILE A 31 15.78 -13.87 16.52
N SER A 32 15.51 -15.15 16.30
CA SER A 32 15.28 -15.68 14.95
C SER A 32 14.10 -14.97 14.31
N PRO A 33 14.20 -14.51 13.04
CA PRO A 33 13.08 -13.90 12.32
C PRO A 33 11.82 -14.77 12.28
N SER A 34 11.97 -16.10 12.35
CA SER A 34 10.85 -17.04 12.36
C SER A 34 10.04 -17.05 13.67
N LEU A 35 10.62 -16.56 14.77
CA LEU A 35 10.01 -16.55 16.10
C LEU A 35 9.70 -15.13 16.59
N ASP A 36 10.08 -14.12 15.82
CA ASP A 36 9.83 -12.73 16.16
C ASP A 36 8.34 -12.39 15.99
N THR A 37 7.72 -11.87 17.06
CA THR A 37 6.31 -11.47 17.07
C THR A 37 6.09 -10.00 16.67
N ASP A 38 7.13 -9.34 16.15
CA ASP A 38 7.14 -7.94 15.70
C ASP A 38 6.58 -6.98 16.76
N LEU A 39 7.12 -7.08 17.97
CA LEU A 39 6.79 -6.18 19.07
C LEU A 39 7.33 -4.78 18.78
N SER A 40 6.76 -3.78 19.45
CA SER A 40 7.31 -2.42 19.42
C SER A 40 8.78 -2.43 19.87
N PRO A 41 9.69 -1.68 19.21
CA PRO A 41 11.13 -1.74 19.49
C PRO A 41 11.52 -1.54 20.96
N GLY A 42 10.75 -0.74 21.72
CA GLY A 42 10.98 -0.48 23.14
C GLY A 42 10.52 -1.59 24.11
N VAL A 43 10.06 -2.74 23.62
CA VAL A 43 9.58 -3.88 24.46
C VAL A 43 10.66 -4.96 24.62
N TYR A 44 11.60 -5.06 23.68
CA TYR A 44 12.70 -6.03 23.73
C TYR A 44 13.75 -5.68 24.78
N ASN A 45 14.61 -6.64 25.13
CA ASN A 45 15.68 -6.45 26.11
C ASN A 45 15.16 -6.10 27.52
N HIS A 46 14.08 -6.77 27.92
CA HIS A 46 13.40 -6.55 29.20
C HIS A 46 13.04 -7.85 29.90
N HIS A 47 12.90 -7.78 31.22
CA HIS A 47 12.22 -8.82 31.98
C HIS A 47 10.74 -8.81 31.63
N VAL A 48 10.16 -9.99 31.52
CA VAL A 48 8.74 -10.17 31.24
C VAL A 48 8.11 -11.13 32.25
N LEU A 49 6.93 -10.78 32.74
CA LEU A 49 6.11 -11.60 33.62
C LEU A 49 5.11 -12.37 32.79
N ILE A 50 5.12 -13.69 32.90
CA ILE A 50 4.16 -14.54 32.18
C ILE A 50 2.80 -14.50 32.86
N MET A 51 1.78 -14.19 32.08
CA MET A 51 0.37 -14.19 32.49
C MET A 51 -0.32 -15.52 32.19
N SER A 52 0.07 -16.19 31.10
CA SER A 52 -0.58 -17.44 30.68
C SER A 52 -0.09 -18.67 31.45
N HIS A 53 -1.00 -19.58 31.81
CA HIS A 53 -0.69 -20.83 32.51
C HIS A 53 0.17 -21.79 31.70
N ALA A 54 -0.08 -21.86 30.40
CA ALA A 54 0.65 -22.67 29.43
C ALA A 54 0.86 -21.90 28.12
N PRO A 55 1.79 -22.33 27.25
CA PRO A 55 1.82 -21.87 25.87
C PRO A 55 0.51 -22.25 25.16
N ARG A 56 0.07 -21.40 24.23
CA ARG A 56 -1.03 -21.67 23.30
C ARG A 56 -0.59 -22.68 22.23
N ASP A 57 -1.55 -23.11 21.40
CA ASP A 57 -1.32 -24.08 20.32
C ASP A 57 -0.25 -23.63 19.30
N ASP A 58 -0.06 -22.32 19.15
CA ASP A 58 0.97 -21.70 18.31
C ASP A 58 2.32 -21.49 19.00
N GLY A 59 2.49 -22.02 20.23
CA GLY A 59 3.71 -21.89 21.02
C GLY A 59 3.86 -20.53 21.73
N THR A 60 2.87 -19.65 21.63
CA THR A 60 2.93 -18.29 22.22
C THR A 60 2.43 -18.24 23.66
N VAL A 61 2.91 -17.26 24.41
CA VAL A 61 2.51 -16.93 25.78
C VAL A 61 2.12 -15.46 25.88
N ARG A 62 1.30 -15.14 26.89
CA ARG A 62 0.92 -13.77 27.22
C ARG A 62 1.85 -13.25 28.32
N ALA A 63 2.45 -12.08 28.12
CA ALA A 63 3.42 -11.55 29.07
C ALA A 63 3.36 -10.02 29.22
N LEU A 64 3.66 -9.54 30.43
CA LEU A 64 3.79 -8.11 30.74
C LEU A 64 5.26 -7.74 30.89
N THR A 65 5.63 -6.54 30.47
CA THR A 65 7.00 -6.05 30.63
C THR A 65 7.22 -5.56 32.06
N LEU A 66 8.38 -5.86 32.63
CA LEU A 66 8.89 -5.20 33.83
C LEU A 66 9.89 -4.12 33.42
N THR A 67 9.85 -3.01 34.16
CA THR A 67 10.80 -1.91 33.99
C THR A 67 11.40 -1.53 35.32
N SER A 68 12.67 -1.10 35.28
CA SER A 68 13.30 -0.48 36.45
C SER A 68 13.18 1.03 36.46
N ALA A 69 12.45 1.63 35.49
CA ALA A 69 12.29 3.07 35.36
C ALA A 69 13.61 3.86 35.40
N ASN A 70 14.69 3.30 34.85
CA ASN A 70 16.05 3.85 34.94
C ASN A 70 16.54 4.12 36.39
N GLY A 71 16.05 3.36 37.36
CA GLY A 71 16.41 3.50 38.77
C GLY A 71 15.60 4.56 39.52
N ARG A 72 14.66 5.23 38.85
CA ARG A 72 13.78 6.24 39.45
C ARG A 72 12.60 5.61 40.16
N ASN A 73 12.14 6.26 41.22
CA ASN A 73 10.96 5.80 41.93
C ASN A 73 9.71 6.43 41.30
N ILE A 74 9.00 5.69 40.44
CA ILE A 74 7.80 6.22 39.75
C ILE A 74 6.74 6.73 40.74
N THR A 75 6.62 6.09 41.91
CA THR A 75 5.58 6.46 42.89
C THR A 75 5.90 7.78 43.59
N GLU A 76 7.18 8.14 43.74
CA GLU A 76 7.63 9.36 44.42
C GLU A 76 7.98 10.48 43.43
N ASP A 77 8.77 10.18 42.40
CA ASP A 77 9.26 11.18 41.42
C ASP A 77 8.16 11.71 40.50
N MET A 78 7.07 10.95 40.32
CA MET A 78 5.93 11.34 39.48
C MET A 78 4.64 11.53 40.31
N ALA A 79 4.79 12.02 41.55
CA ALA A 79 3.73 12.25 42.53
C ALA A 79 2.54 13.10 42.03
N PHE A 80 2.68 13.87 40.95
CA PHE A 80 1.62 14.76 40.47
C PHE A 80 0.70 14.20 39.38
N HIS A 81 1.00 13.02 38.80
CA HIS A 81 0.19 12.46 37.72
C HIS A 81 -0.30 11.03 38.04
N TRP A 82 -1.42 10.94 38.75
CA TRP A 82 -2.06 9.66 39.12
C TRP A 82 -2.30 8.74 37.91
N LYS A 83 -2.72 9.30 36.76
CA LYS A 83 -2.89 8.56 35.48
C LYS A 83 -1.61 7.92 34.95
N PHE A 84 -0.45 8.43 35.36
CA PHE A 84 0.82 7.80 35.02
C PHE A 84 1.14 6.67 35.98
N ARG A 85 0.90 6.87 37.29
CA ARG A 85 1.19 5.88 38.34
C ARG A 85 0.33 4.62 38.21
N GLU A 86 -0.97 4.76 37.91
CA GLU A 86 -1.92 3.63 37.75
C GLU A 86 -1.44 2.56 36.75
N LYS A 87 -0.50 2.93 35.86
CA LYS A 87 0.06 2.06 34.84
C LYS A 87 1.15 1.12 35.36
N TYR A 88 1.59 1.28 36.61
CA TYR A 88 2.73 0.58 37.16
C TYR A 88 2.38 -0.01 38.51
N LEU A 89 2.63 -1.31 38.70
CA LEU A 89 2.58 -1.93 40.03
C LEU A 89 4.00 -2.17 40.54
N PRO A 90 4.36 -1.63 41.73
CA PRO A 90 5.69 -1.80 42.28
C PRO A 90 5.90 -3.24 42.74
N VAL A 91 7.12 -3.74 42.54
CA VAL A 91 7.58 -5.06 43.01
C VAL A 91 8.60 -4.83 44.13
N ALA A 92 8.40 -5.49 45.27
CA ALA A 92 9.31 -5.43 46.39
C ALA A 92 10.75 -5.74 45.94
N PRO A 93 11.74 -4.91 46.33
CA PRO A 93 11.69 -3.99 47.47
C PRO A 93 11.21 -2.55 47.17
N THR A 94 10.74 -2.23 45.95
CA THR A 94 10.14 -0.91 45.61
C THR A 94 8.98 -0.54 46.52
N PRO A 95 8.83 0.71 47.02
CA PRO A 95 7.79 1.03 47.99
C PRO A 95 6.39 0.78 47.41
N PRO A 96 5.38 0.56 48.26
CA PRO A 96 4.00 0.37 47.80
C PRO A 96 3.49 1.54 46.95
N HIS A 97 2.54 1.24 46.07
CA HIS A 97 1.94 2.23 45.19
C HIS A 97 1.27 3.33 46.00
N ALA A 98 1.59 4.60 45.72
CA ALA A 98 1.15 5.74 46.54
C ALA A 98 -0.38 5.84 46.67
N ASP A 99 -1.13 5.55 45.60
CA ASP A 99 -2.59 5.71 45.60
C ASP A 99 -3.37 4.47 46.10
N SER A 100 -2.93 3.25 45.75
CA SER A 100 -3.65 2.01 46.06
C SER A 100 -3.06 1.24 47.24
N GLY A 101 -1.85 1.58 47.68
CA GLY A 101 -1.09 0.84 48.68
C GLY A 101 -0.62 -0.54 48.23
N LEU A 102 -0.81 -0.90 46.95
CA LEU A 102 -0.47 -2.22 46.44
C LEU A 102 1.05 -2.37 46.22
N GLN A 103 1.57 -3.55 46.55
CA GLN A 103 2.96 -3.95 46.31
C GLN A 103 2.99 -5.44 45.96
N LEU A 104 3.70 -5.78 44.90
CA LEU A 104 3.89 -7.17 44.47
C LEU A 104 5.16 -7.75 45.12
N HIS A 105 5.17 -9.05 45.37
CA HIS A 105 6.27 -9.75 46.00
C HIS A 105 6.68 -10.96 45.17
N LEU A 106 7.99 -11.17 45.06
CA LEU A 106 8.56 -12.37 44.47
C LEU A 106 8.34 -13.59 45.39
N ALA A 107 8.28 -14.78 44.81
CA ALA A 107 8.27 -16.04 45.53
C ALA A 107 9.70 -16.42 45.95
N GLY A 108 9.83 -16.96 47.16
CA GLY A 108 11.12 -17.38 47.72
C GLY A 108 11.80 -16.31 48.58
N PRO A 109 12.99 -16.62 49.13
CA PRO A 109 13.71 -15.68 49.97
C PRO A 109 14.07 -14.44 49.15
N SER A 110 13.62 -13.28 49.64
CA SER A 110 13.94 -11.98 49.06
C SER A 110 15.46 -11.87 48.95
N PRO A 111 16.05 -11.78 47.74
CA PRO A 111 17.49 -11.62 47.61
C PRO A 111 17.86 -10.35 48.37
N SER A 112 18.73 -10.52 49.36
CA SER A 112 19.17 -9.46 50.26
C SER A 112 19.48 -8.17 49.49
N ASN A 113 19.01 -7.06 50.05
CA ASN A 113 19.07 -5.63 49.67
C ASN A 113 20.40 -5.05 49.10
N LYS A 114 21.28 -5.80 48.46
CA LYS A 114 22.63 -5.33 48.11
C LYS A 114 22.73 -4.53 46.80
N ALA A 115 21.66 -4.36 46.04
CA ALA A 115 21.57 -3.36 44.98
C ALA A 115 20.10 -3.07 44.68
N TYR A 116 19.53 -2.07 45.36
CA TYR A 116 18.14 -1.65 45.15
C TYR A 116 17.96 -1.06 43.76
N ARG A 117 17.51 -1.86 42.79
CA ARG A 117 16.93 -1.30 41.57
C ARG A 117 15.41 -1.38 41.72
N PRO A 118 14.69 -0.24 41.68
CA PRO A 118 13.25 -0.29 41.69
C PRO A 118 12.75 -1.10 40.50
N ALA A 119 11.64 -1.80 40.67
CA ALA A 119 11.06 -2.67 39.65
C ALA A 119 9.54 -2.50 39.65
N TYR A 120 8.97 -2.36 38.46
CA TYR A 120 7.55 -2.17 38.24
C TYR A 120 7.05 -3.11 37.15
N VAL A 121 5.88 -3.69 37.36
CA VAL A 121 5.11 -4.34 36.29
C VAL A 121 4.32 -3.27 35.56
N MET A 122 4.50 -3.17 34.25
CA MET A 122 3.77 -2.21 33.42
C MET A 122 2.43 -2.81 33.00
N LEU A 123 1.34 -2.17 33.43
CA LEU A 123 -0.05 -2.56 33.10
C LEU A 123 -0.55 -1.91 31.81
N GLN A 124 0.02 -0.77 31.43
CA GLN A 124 -0.40 -0.03 30.24
C GLN A 124 -0.23 -0.87 28.97
N GLY A 125 -1.29 -0.94 28.15
CA GLY A 125 -1.28 -1.66 26.88
C GLY A 125 -1.64 -3.14 26.98
N GLY A 126 -1.73 -3.67 28.21
CA GLY A 126 -2.03 -5.08 28.46
C GLY A 126 -0.87 -6.03 28.09
N PRO A 127 -1.10 -7.34 28.18
CA PRO A 127 -0.06 -8.31 27.87
C PRO A 127 0.27 -8.37 26.37
N TYR A 128 1.53 -8.66 26.07
CA TYR A 128 2.04 -8.94 24.74
C TYR A 128 1.96 -10.44 24.44
N THR A 129 1.80 -10.78 23.15
CA THR A 129 1.93 -12.15 22.65
C THR A 129 3.38 -12.38 22.24
N ILE A 130 4.04 -13.35 22.87
CA ILE A 130 5.46 -13.65 22.66
C ILE A 130 5.64 -15.15 22.47
N HIS A 131 6.45 -15.58 21.51
CA HIS A 131 6.76 -17.00 21.37
C HIS A 131 7.57 -17.52 22.57
N ARG A 132 7.16 -18.64 23.18
CA ARG A 132 7.77 -19.13 24.43
C ARG A 132 9.26 -19.41 24.29
N ASP A 133 9.69 -19.95 23.16
CA ASP A 133 11.08 -20.37 22.92
C ASP A 133 12.06 -19.19 22.79
N VAL A 134 11.55 -17.99 22.57
CA VAL A 134 12.36 -16.76 22.56
C VAL A 134 12.79 -16.38 23.99
N LEU A 135 12.00 -16.76 24.98
CA LEU A 135 12.18 -16.32 26.36
C LEU A 135 13.23 -17.15 27.09
N ARG A 136 14.23 -16.45 27.64
CA ARG A 136 15.33 -17.05 28.39
C ARG A 136 15.01 -17.07 29.89
N ALA A 137 15.50 -18.09 30.58
CA ALA A 137 15.39 -18.13 32.04
C ALA A 137 16.19 -16.96 32.66
N HIS A 138 15.59 -16.27 33.62
CA HIS A 138 16.28 -15.21 34.36
C HIS A 138 16.14 -15.46 35.86
N GLN A 139 17.26 -15.83 36.51
CA GLN A 139 17.38 -15.98 37.97
C GLN A 139 16.34 -16.89 38.66
N GLY A 140 15.52 -17.63 37.89
CA GLY A 140 14.47 -18.49 38.44
C GLY A 140 13.39 -17.77 39.23
N THR A 141 13.19 -16.46 39.00
CA THR A 141 12.27 -15.64 39.80
C THR A 141 10.83 -15.77 39.30
N SER A 142 9.90 -15.77 40.24
CA SER A 142 8.45 -15.71 39.96
C SER A 142 7.78 -14.80 40.98
N LEU A 143 6.61 -14.27 40.67
CA LEU A 143 5.75 -13.65 41.67
C LEU A 143 5.24 -14.71 42.66
N SER A 144 4.98 -14.29 43.89
CA SER A 144 4.22 -15.08 44.84
C SER A 144 2.79 -15.29 44.31
N SER A 145 2.16 -16.42 44.65
CA SER A 145 0.79 -16.71 44.22
C SER A 145 -0.20 -15.62 44.64
N LYS A 146 -0.01 -15.03 45.83
CA LYS A 146 -0.81 -13.90 46.33
C LYS A 146 -0.65 -12.66 45.46
N SER A 147 0.59 -12.27 45.15
CA SER A 147 0.86 -11.09 44.31
C SER A 147 0.41 -11.29 42.87
N PHE A 148 0.56 -12.50 42.31
CA PHE A 148 0.02 -12.81 41.00
C PHE A 148 -1.52 -12.70 40.98
N GLY A 149 -2.21 -13.19 42.01
CA GLY A 149 -3.65 -13.03 42.15
C GLY A 149 -4.09 -11.56 42.23
N ILE A 150 -3.35 -10.73 42.98
CA ILE A 150 -3.59 -9.27 43.05
C ILE A 150 -3.45 -8.65 41.67
N LEU A 151 -2.37 -8.96 40.95
CA LEU A 151 -2.13 -8.43 39.60
C LEU A 151 -3.25 -8.80 38.62
N VAL A 152 -3.64 -10.06 38.59
CA VAL A 152 -4.73 -10.55 37.72
C VAL A 152 -6.03 -9.83 38.03
N THR A 153 -6.33 -9.62 39.32
CA THR A 153 -7.53 -8.91 39.79
C THR A 153 -7.48 -7.44 39.38
N GLU A 154 -6.37 -6.75 39.62
CA GLU A 154 -6.18 -5.33 39.32
C GLU A 154 -6.32 -5.05 37.82
N MET A 155 -5.83 -5.97 36.98
CA MET A 155 -5.97 -5.86 35.53
C MET A 155 -7.36 -6.25 35.01
N GLY A 156 -8.20 -6.89 35.83
CA GLY A 156 -9.38 -7.60 35.36
C GLY A 156 -9.04 -8.61 34.26
N TYR A 157 -7.89 -9.28 34.38
CA TYR A 157 -7.39 -10.18 33.34
C TYR A 157 -8.01 -11.58 33.48
N THR A 158 -8.57 -12.08 32.40
CA THR A 158 -8.91 -13.50 32.26
C THR A 158 -8.34 -14.01 30.94
N GLU A 159 -7.80 -15.23 30.92
CA GLU A 159 -7.20 -15.80 29.69
C GLU A 159 -8.24 -15.94 28.56
N GLU A 160 -9.48 -16.28 28.91
CA GLU A 160 -10.57 -16.46 27.95
C GLU A 160 -10.97 -15.14 27.29
N GLU A 161 -11.20 -14.07 28.06
CA GLU A 161 -11.58 -12.78 27.49
C GLU A 161 -10.43 -12.16 26.67
N ASP A 162 -9.19 -12.35 27.11
CA ASP A 162 -8.01 -11.90 26.38
C ASP A 162 -7.88 -12.62 25.02
N TYR A 163 -8.06 -13.94 25.00
CA TYR A 163 -8.11 -14.71 23.75
C TYR A 163 -9.24 -14.25 22.82
N LEU A 164 -10.45 -14.06 23.34
CA LEU A 164 -11.58 -13.57 22.56
C LEU A 164 -11.35 -12.15 22.02
N ARG A 165 -10.71 -11.28 22.82
CA ARG A 165 -10.35 -9.91 22.40
C ARG A 165 -9.37 -9.93 21.23
N GLU A 166 -8.37 -10.81 21.28
CA GLU A 166 -7.38 -10.96 20.22
C GLU A 166 -8.00 -11.55 18.95
N GLN A 167 -8.83 -12.58 19.06
CA GLN A 167 -9.56 -13.14 17.92
C GLN A 167 -10.42 -12.07 17.21
N ARG A 168 -11.14 -11.23 17.97
CA ARG A 168 -11.89 -10.09 17.42
C ARG A 168 -10.99 -9.07 16.74
N ALA A 169 -9.80 -8.81 17.29
CA ALA A 169 -8.84 -7.88 16.71
C ALA A 169 -8.26 -8.41 15.39
N ILE A 170 -7.91 -9.70 15.34
CA ILE A 170 -7.46 -10.40 14.12
C ILE A 170 -8.56 -10.36 13.06
N GLU A 171 -9.80 -10.68 13.43
CA GLU A 171 -10.94 -10.65 12.51
C GLU A 171 -11.18 -9.24 11.95
N ARG A 172 -11.13 -8.20 12.80
CA ARG A 172 -11.23 -6.80 12.36
C ARG A 172 -10.12 -6.41 11.38
N LYS A 173 -8.88 -6.83 11.63
CA LYS A 173 -7.74 -6.60 10.71
C LYS A 173 -7.97 -7.30 9.37
N LYS A 174 -8.41 -8.57 9.39
CA LYS A 174 -8.75 -9.34 8.17
C LYS A 174 -9.82 -8.64 7.33
N ARG A 175 -10.93 -8.23 7.96
CA ARG A 175 -12.01 -7.48 7.28
C ARG A 175 -11.54 -6.15 6.69
N LYS A 176 -10.63 -5.45 7.37
CA LYS A 176 -10.05 -4.21 6.85
C LYS A 176 -9.21 -4.45 5.61
N ILE A 177 -8.32 -5.45 5.65
CA ILE A 177 -7.49 -5.84 4.50
C ILE A 177 -8.37 -6.23 3.31
N GLU A 178 -9.41 -7.03 3.54
CA GLU A 178 -10.36 -7.43 2.50
C GLU A 178 -11.05 -6.23 1.87
N LYS A 179 -11.54 -5.29 2.69
CA LYS A 179 -12.19 -4.06 2.22
C LYS A 179 -11.24 -3.16 1.43
N ASP A 180 -9.99 -3.04 1.86
CA ASP A 180 -8.97 -2.25 1.17
C ASP A 180 -8.60 -2.90 -0.18
N ALA A 181 -8.49 -4.24 -0.22
CA ALA A 181 -8.28 -4.99 -1.46
C ALA A 181 -9.48 -4.87 -2.43
N GLU A 182 -10.72 -4.88 -1.94
CA GLU A 182 -11.91 -4.64 -2.78
C GLU A 182 -11.90 -3.23 -3.36
N LYS A 183 -11.55 -2.23 -2.54
CA LYS A 183 -11.44 -0.84 -2.98
C LYS A 183 -10.36 -0.67 -4.06
N GLU A 184 -9.24 -1.37 -3.92
CA GLU A 184 -8.17 -1.40 -4.91
C GLU A 184 -8.62 -2.05 -6.22
N LYS A 185 -9.29 -3.21 -6.17
CA LYS A 185 -9.89 -3.86 -7.35
C LYS A 185 -10.87 -2.93 -8.08
N ARG A 186 -11.69 -2.18 -7.35
CA ARG A 186 -12.62 -1.20 -7.93
C ARG A 186 -11.90 -0.04 -8.63
N ARG A 187 -10.78 0.44 -8.07
CA ARG A 187 -9.94 1.47 -8.70
C ARG A 187 -9.31 0.95 -9.98
N ALA A 188 -8.71 -0.23 -9.95
CA ALA A 188 -8.13 -0.87 -11.13
C ALA A 188 -9.16 -1.05 -12.26
N LEU A 189 -10.39 -1.48 -11.92
CA LEU A 189 -11.48 -1.59 -12.91
C LEU A 189 -11.89 -0.23 -13.50
N TRP A 190 -11.90 0.82 -12.68
CA TRP A 190 -12.19 2.17 -13.14
C TRP A 190 -11.12 2.67 -14.12
N ASP A 191 -9.85 2.48 -13.77
CA ASP A 191 -8.71 2.89 -14.59
C ASP A 191 -8.70 2.13 -15.92
N GLN A 192 -9.02 0.83 -15.91
CA GLN A 192 -9.19 0.04 -17.13
C GLN A 192 -10.30 0.61 -18.03
N ARG A 193 -11.44 1.01 -17.45
CA ARG A 193 -12.54 1.63 -18.21
C ARG A 193 -12.22 3.02 -18.74
N GLU A 194 -11.39 3.79 -18.05
CA GLU A 194 -10.90 5.08 -18.56
C GLU A 194 -9.90 4.86 -19.72
N ALA A 195 -8.98 3.90 -19.58
CA ALA A 195 -8.04 3.53 -20.64
C ALA A 195 -8.78 3.07 -21.91
N GLU A 196 -9.77 2.19 -21.79
CA GLU A 196 -10.59 1.74 -22.93
C GLU A 196 -11.35 2.91 -23.59
N ARG A 197 -11.88 3.83 -22.78
CA ARG A 197 -12.54 5.05 -23.29
C ARG A 197 -11.57 5.94 -24.06
N GLN A 198 -10.34 6.06 -23.60
CA GLN A 198 -9.31 6.86 -24.23
C GLN A 198 -8.84 6.23 -25.55
N GLU A 199 -8.56 4.93 -25.54
CA GLU A 199 -8.21 4.17 -26.75
C GLU A 199 -9.31 4.31 -27.83
N LYS A 200 -10.58 4.18 -27.43
CA LYS A 200 -11.71 4.36 -28.35
C LYS A 200 -11.80 5.78 -28.91
N LYS A 201 -11.42 6.81 -28.15
CA LYS A 201 -11.35 8.19 -28.66
C LYS A 201 -10.22 8.35 -29.66
N GLU A 202 -9.06 7.77 -29.39
CA GLU A 202 -7.89 7.80 -30.28
C GLU A 202 -8.19 7.07 -31.59
N GLN A 203 -8.75 5.86 -31.54
CA GLN A 203 -9.19 5.12 -32.73
C GLN A 203 -10.18 5.94 -33.58
N ARG A 204 -11.12 6.66 -32.95
CA ARG A 204 -12.05 7.55 -33.66
C ARG A 204 -11.35 8.75 -34.29
N GLN A 205 -10.32 9.30 -33.66
CA GLN A 205 -9.54 10.41 -34.23
C GLN A 205 -8.72 9.93 -35.44
N VAL A 206 -8.07 8.77 -35.34
CA VAL A 206 -7.33 8.15 -36.44
C VAL A 206 -8.28 7.90 -37.63
N ALA A 207 -9.42 7.24 -37.40
CA ALA A 207 -10.38 6.97 -38.46
C ALA A 207 -10.96 8.25 -39.11
N LYS A 208 -11.13 9.33 -38.33
CA LYS A 208 -11.53 10.64 -38.87
C LYS A 208 -10.43 11.26 -39.73
N LYS A 209 -9.17 11.14 -39.31
CA LYS A 209 -8.01 11.64 -40.05
C LYS A 209 -7.83 10.87 -41.37
N GLU A 210 -7.88 9.55 -41.34
CA GLU A 210 -7.81 8.70 -42.54
C GLU A 210 -8.91 9.07 -43.56
N LYS A 211 -10.16 9.24 -43.10
CA LYS A 211 -11.26 9.69 -43.98
C LYS A 211 -11.04 11.09 -44.54
N ALA A 212 -10.38 11.99 -43.79
CA ALA A 212 -10.06 13.33 -44.28
C ALA A 212 -8.95 13.27 -45.35
N ASP A 213 -7.92 12.47 -45.10
CA ASP A 213 -6.80 12.25 -46.02
C ASP A 213 -7.28 11.59 -47.32
N GLU A 214 -8.16 10.60 -47.24
CA GLU A 214 -8.80 9.97 -48.40
C GLU A 214 -9.60 10.98 -49.24
N ARG A 215 -10.41 11.83 -48.59
CA ARG A 215 -11.15 12.91 -49.26
C ARG A 215 -10.21 13.90 -49.94
N MET A 216 -9.09 14.22 -49.30
CA MET A 216 -8.07 15.11 -49.85
C MET A 216 -7.40 14.48 -51.08
N ALA A 217 -7.04 13.20 -51.01
CA ALA A 217 -6.48 12.45 -52.14
C ALA A 217 -7.44 12.42 -53.33
N ILE A 218 -8.73 12.13 -53.11
CA ILE A 218 -9.75 12.15 -54.16
C ILE A 218 -9.85 13.56 -54.78
N LYS A 219 -9.82 14.62 -53.97
CA LYS A 219 -9.85 15.99 -54.46
C LYS A 219 -8.64 16.32 -55.32
N ILE A 220 -7.43 15.92 -54.90
CA ILE A 220 -6.19 16.08 -55.67
C ILE A 220 -6.29 15.36 -57.01
N GLN A 221 -6.75 14.11 -57.03
CA GLN A 221 -6.95 13.36 -58.28
C GLN A 221 -7.93 14.06 -59.22
N ARG A 222 -9.05 14.57 -58.71
CA ARG A 222 -10.03 15.33 -59.51
C ARG A 222 -9.43 16.62 -60.08
N MET A 223 -8.62 17.34 -59.32
CA MET A 223 -7.92 18.54 -59.81
C MET A 223 -6.93 18.18 -60.91
N ALA A 224 -6.13 17.13 -60.73
CA ALA A 224 -5.17 16.67 -61.73
C ALA A 224 -5.86 16.23 -63.05
N VAL A 225 -7.04 15.59 -62.98
CA VAL A 225 -7.83 15.25 -64.17
C VAL A 225 -8.32 16.53 -64.88
N LYS A 226 -8.86 17.50 -64.13
CA LYS A 226 -9.30 18.79 -64.69
C LYS A 226 -8.14 19.54 -65.34
N GLU A 227 -6.97 19.59 -64.72
CA GLU A 227 -5.77 20.21 -65.30
C GLU A 227 -5.37 19.55 -66.64
N ARG A 228 -5.42 18.21 -66.71
CA ARG A 228 -5.17 17.49 -67.96
C ARG A 228 -6.21 17.80 -69.04
N GLU A 229 -7.48 17.94 -68.67
CA GLU A 229 -8.55 18.32 -69.62
C GLU A 229 -8.36 19.76 -70.12
N MET A 230 -8.07 20.69 -69.21
CA MET A 230 -7.78 22.09 -69.56
C MET A 230 -6.56 22.20 -70.47
N ALA A 231 -5.49 21.43 -70.22
CA ALA A 231 -4.33 21.36 -71.09
C ALA A 231 -4.68 20.85 -72.50
N LYS A 232 -5.54 19.83 -72.61
CA LYS A 232 -6.03 19.34 -73.91
C LYS A 232 -6.85 20.40 -74.65
N VAL A 233 -7.71 21.15 -73.97
CA VAL A 233 -8.46 22.25 -74.58
C VAL A 233 -7.51 23.34 -75.08
N ASN A 234 -6.52 23.72 -74.28
CA ASN A 234 -5.54 24.75 -74.66
C ASN A 234 -4.76 24.34 -75.93
N THR A 235 -4.27 23.09 -76.00
CA THR A 235 -3.58 22.60 -77.22
C THR A 235 -4.48 22.54 -78.45
N LYS A 236 -5.80 22.36 -78.31
CA LYS A 236 -6.74 22.46 -79.44
C LYS A 236 -6.95 23.90 -79.88
N LEU A 237 -7.02 24.83 -78.93
CA LEU A 237 -7.11 26.27 -79.18
C LEU A 237 -5.85 26.77 -79.89
N ASP A 238 -4.66 26.34 -79.44
CA ASP A 238 -3.39 26.66 -80.09
C ASP A 238 -3.35 26.13 -81.52
N LYS A 239 -3.77 24.88 -81.77
CA LYS A 239 -3.85 24.34 -83.15
C LYS A 239 -4.82 25.12 -84.03
N GLY A 240 -5.97 25.51 -83.49
CA GLY A 240 -6.94 26.36 -84.19
C GLY A 240 -6.34 27.73 -84.52
N PHE A 241 -5.64 28.34 -83.56
CA PHE A 241 -4.96 29.61 -83.73
C PHE A 241 -3.82 29.52 -84.74
N PHE A 242 -2.99 28.48 -84.70
CA PHE A 242 -1.95 28.22 -85.69
C PHE A 242 -2.53 28.03 -87.11
N CYS A 243 -3.65 27.30 -87.27
CA CYS A 243 -4.33 27.19 -88.57
C CYS A 243 -4.87 28.52 -89.09
N LEU A 244 -5.44 29.34 -88.20
CA LEU A 244 -5.93 30.68 -88.54
C LEU A 244 -4.78 31.58 -88.99
N MET A 245 -3.70 31.63 -88.21
CA MET A 245 -2.50 32.42 -88.51
C MET A 245 -1.82 31.96 -89.81
N ALA A 246 -1.74 30.65 -90.06
CA ALA A 246 -1.24 30.12 -91.33
C ALA A 246 -2.10 30.55 -92.51
N SER A 247 -3.44 30.54 -92.37
CA SER A 247 -4.36 31.00 -93.42
C SER A 247 -4.20 32.49 -93.71
N ILE A 248 -4.01 33.31 -92.67
CA ILE A 248 -3.75 34.75 -92.81
C ILE A 248 -2.41 34.99 -93.53
N LEU A 249 -1.34 34.28 -93.16
CA LEU A 249 -0.03 34.40 -93.82
C LEU A 249 -0.10 34.01 -95.31
N VAL A 250 -0.80 32.94 -95.65
CA VAL A 250 -1.01 32.55 -97.07
C VAL A 250 -1.78 33.63 -97.82
N ALA A 251 -2.82 34.20 -97.23
CA ALA A 251 -3.58 35.29 -97.86
C ALA A 251 -2.72 36.55 -98.07
N ILE A 252 -1.84 36.90 -97.12
CA ILE A 252 -0.90 38.01 -97.26
C ILE A 252 0.11 37.74 -98.38
N LEU A 253 0.72 36.55 -98.42
CA LEU A 253 1.67 36.18 -99.47
C LEU A 253 1.02 36.12 -100.86
N CYS A 254 -0.22 35.62 -100.97
CA CYS A 254 -0.97 35.67 -102.22
C CYS A 254 -1.34 37.11 -102.61
N GLY A 255 -1.69 37.96 -101.65
CA GLY A 255 -1.95 39.38 -101.86
C GLY A 255 -0.71 40.12 -102.37
N GLU A 256 0.46 39.86 -101.78
CA GLU A 256 1.73 40.40 -102.25
C GLU A 256 2.08 39.88 -103.65
N ALA A 257 1.92 38.58 -103.93
CA ALA A 257 2.15 38.03 -105.26
C ALA A 257 1.24 38.69 -106.33
N LEU A 258 -0.02 38.97 -105.99
CA LEU A 258 -0.94 39.69 -106.88
C LEU A 258 -0.56 41.16 -107.06
N LEU A 259 -0.03 41.82 -106.03
CA LEU A 259 0.51 43.18 -106.15
C LEU A 259 1.77 43.20 -107.03
N TRP A 260 2.66 42.22 -106.89
CA TRP A 260 3.81 42.05 -107.79
C TRP A 260 3.38 41.74 -109.23
N TYR A 261 2.34 40.91 -109.41
CA TYR A 261 1.79 40.60 -110.74
C TYR A 261 1.10 41.81 -111.38
N GLY A 262 0.35 42.59 -110.60
CA GLY A 262 -0.24 43.85 -111.04
C GLY A 262 0.83 44.91 -111.36
N PHE A 263 1.87 45.00 -110.54
CA PHE A 263 3.02 45.87 -110.80
C PHE A 263 3.74 45.47 -112.09
N TRP A 264 3.91 44.18 -112.35
CA TRP A 264 4.48 43.67 -113.59
C TRP A 264 3.59 43.94 -114.81
N LEU A 265 2.26 43.93 -114.68
CA LEU A 265 1.34 44.31 -115.77
C LEU A 265 1.34 45.83 -116.06
N VAL A 266 1.58 46.67 -115.05
CA VAL A 266 1.57 48.13 -115.20
C VAL A 266 2.93 48.68 -115.65
N PHE A 267 4.03 48.07 -115.21
CA PHE A 267 5.40 48.52 -115.51
C PHE A 267 6.21 47.52 -116.35
N GLY A 268 5.57 46.46 -116.83
CA GLY A 268 6.11 45.50 -117.79
C GLY A 268 6.31 46.15 -119.14
N PHE A 269 7.51 46.71 -119.29
CA PHE A 269 8.16 47.15 -120.51
C PHE A 269 7.63 46.51 -121.79
N TRP A 270 6.93 47.31 -122.57
CA TRP A 270 7.07 47.33 -124.02
C TRP A 270 7.23 48.78 -124.47
#